data_AF-A0A2E7AI47-F1
#
_entry.id   AF-A0A2E7AI47-F1
#
_cell.length_a   1.000
_cell.length_b   1.000
_cell.length_c   1.000
_cell.angle_alpha   90.00
_cell.angle_beta   90.00
_cell.angle_gamma   90.00
#
_symmetry.space_group_name_H-M   'P 1'
#
loop_
_entity.id
_entity.type
_entity.pdbx_description
1 polymer ?
#
loop_
_entity_poly.entity_id
_entity_poly.type
_entity_poly.pdbx_seq_one_letter_code
_entity_poly.pdbx_strand_id
1 'polypeptide(L)'
;HEYSTLKREHARDNAEKLKLLNESMVVTSRKLLKDIRLVVQKIAKKEGFDHVFETSGATSSQLPSLVYIRNATDITERVIENLNRDQPVDP
;
A
#
# COMPACT_ATOMS: atom_id res chain seq x y z
N HIS A 1 3.07 42.03 18.33
CA HIS A 1 4.26 41.17 18.46
C HIS A 1 3.90 39.78 18.98
N GLU A 2 3.07 39.68 20.03
CA GLU A 2 2.68 38.39 20.63
C GLU A 2 1.77 37.53 19.73
N TYR A 3 0.77 38.13 19.08
CA TYR A 3 -0.13 37.44 18.14
C TYR A 3 0.60 36.78 16.94
N SER A 4 1.62 37.45 16.42
CA SER A 4 2.45 36.89 15.32
C SER A 4 3.32 35.71 15.78
N THR A 5 3.74 35.72 17.04
CA THR A 5 4.51 34.61 17.62
C THR A 5 3.61 33.39 17.81
N LEU A 6 2.42 33.57 18.39
CA LEU A 6 1.46 32.49 18.60
C LEU A 6 1.00 31.85 17.28
N LYS A 7 0.76 32.66 16.23
CA LYS A 7 0.41 32.15 14.90
C LYS A 7 1.53 31.30 14.28
N ARG A 8 2.79 31.71 14.46
CA ARG A 8 3.95 30.97 13.95
C ARG A 8 4.17 29.66 14.69
N GLU A 9 3.97 29.66 16.01
CA GLU A 9 4.03 28.46 16.85
C GLU A 9 2.96 27.45 16.42
N HIS A 10 1.70 27.88 16.29
CA HIS A 10 0.62 27.02 15.79
C HIS A 10 0.91 26.43 14.40
N ALA A 11 1.47 27.22 13.49
CA ALA A 11 1.84 26.75 12.16
C ALA A 11 2.97 25.71 12.21
N ARG A 12 3.95 25.90 13.11
CA ARG A 12 5.05 24.96 13.31
C ARG A 12 4.55 23.63 13.88
N ASP A 13 3.69 23.70 14.90
CA ASP A 13 3.13 22.51 15.54
C ASP A 13 2.28 21.69 14.55
N ASN A 14 1.48 22.37 13.71
CA ASN A 14 0.73 21.69 12.65
C ASN A 14 1.66 21.07 11.60
N ALA A 15 2.71 21.76 11.18
CA ALA A 15 3.69 21.22 10.22
C ALA A 15 4.41 19.98 10.77
N GLU A 16 4.76 19.99 12.06
CA GLU A 16 5.39 18.85 12.74
C GLU A 16 4.44 17.64 12.83
N LYS A 17 3.17 17.87 13.21
CA LYS A 17 2.14 16.81 13.22
C LYS A 17 1.92 16.21 11.84
N LEU A 18 1.82 17.04 10.79
CA LEU A 18 1.67 16.57 9.41
C LEU A 18 2.89 15.77 8.94
N LYS A 19 4.10 16.18 9.33
CA LYS A 19 5.33 15.44 9.02
C LYS A 19 5.30 14.04 9.65
N LEU A 20 5.00 13.95 10.95
CA LEU A 20 4.92 12.66 11.65
C LEU A 20 3.84 11.75 11.07
N LEU A 21 2.69 12.32 10.71
CA LEU A 21 1.62 11.58 10.05
C LEU A 21 2.08 11.03 8.70
N ASN A 22 2.73 11.84 7.87
CA ASN A 22 3.23 11.42 6.57
C ASN A 22 4.30 10.31 6.70
N GLU A 23 5.20 10.43 7.67
CA GLU A 23 6.20 9.40 7.96
C GLU A 23 5.55 8.08 8.37
N SER A 24 4.55 8.13 9.26
CA SER A 24 3.77 6.96 9.69
C SER A 24 3.03 6.31 8.52
N MET A 25 2.42 7.10 7.63
CA MET A 25 1.75 6.62 6.43
C MET A 25 2.71 5.87 5.51
N VAL A 26 3.90 6.43 5.25
CA VAL A 26 4.92 5.78 4.41
C VAL A 26 5.37 4.44 4.99
N VAL A 27 5.61 4.38 6.31
CA VAL A 27 6.00 3.14 7.00
C VAL A 27 4.90 2.10 6.88
N THR A 28 3.65 2.49 7.12
CA THR A 28 2.48 1.61 7.05
C THR A 28 2.27 1.07 5.64
N SER A 29 2.33 1.92 4.60
CA SER A 29 2.21 1.51 3.20
C SER A 29 3.31 0.52 2.79
N ARG A 30 4.55 0.73 3.25
CA ARG A 30 5.67 -0.21 2.99
C ARG A 30 5.45 -1.57 3.63
N LYS A 31 4.92 -1.59 4.86
CA LYS A 31 4.57 -2.84 5.55
C LYS A 31 3.46 -3.57 4.80
N LEU A 32 2.38 -2.88 4.45
CA LEU A 32 1.28 -3.47 3.68
C LEU A 32 1.75 -4.04 2.34
N LEU A 33 2.58 -3.31 1.60
CA LEU A 33 3.15 -3.79 0.33
C LEU A 33 4.01 -5.04 0.52
N LYS A 34 4.77 -5.13 1.62
CA LYS A 34 5.54 -6.33 1.96
C LYS A 34 4.60 -7.51 2.22
N ASP A 35 3.54 -7.30 2.99
CA ASP A 35 2.60 -8.35 3.35
C ASP A 35 1.83 -8.88 2.12
N ILE A 36 1.37 -7.98 1.24
CA ILE A 36 0.77 -8.35 -0.06
C ILE A 36 1.75 -9.19 -0.88
N ARG A 37 3.02 -8.78 -1.00
CA ARG A 37 4.03 -9.54 -1.76
C ARG A 37 4.24 -10.95 -1.21
N LEU A 38 4.23 -11.12 0.11
CA LEU A 38 4.37 -12.44 0.73
C LEU A 38 3.16 -13.34 0.41
N VAL A 39 1.95 -12.80 0.48
CA VAL A 39 0.72 -13.53 0.13
C VAL A 39 0.71 -13.92 -1.34
N VAL A 40 1.02 -12.98 -2.24
CA VAL A 40 1.13 -13.23 -3.69
C VAL A 40 2.14 -14.33 -3.97
N GLN A 41 3.35 -14.27 -3.38
CA GLN A 41 4.37 -15.30 -3.57
C GLN A 41 3.93 -16.68 -3.07
N LYS A 42 3.18 -16.73 -1.97
CA LYS A 42 2.66 -17.98 -1.42
C LYS A 42 1.61 -18.60 -2.34
N ILE A 43 0.67 -17.81 -2.84
CA ILE A 43 -0.34 -18.26 -3.81
C ILE A 43 0.34 -18.70 -5.11
N ALA A 44 1.26 -17.90 -5.64
CA ALA A 44 2.02 -18.20 -6.85
C ALA A 44 2.74 -19.54 -6.77
N LYS A 45 3.50 -19.78 -5.71
CA LYS A 45 4.20 -21.06 -5.49
C LYS A 45 3.25 -22.24 -5.34
N LYS A 46 2.12 -22.05 -4.64
CA LYS A 46 1.14 -23.11 -4.39
C LYS A 46 0.41 -23.52 -5.68
N GLU A 47 0.07 -22.57 -6.53
CA GLU A 47 -0.71 -22.78 -7.75
C GLU A 47 0.16 -22.98 -9.00
N GLY A 48 1.48 -22.89 -8.86
CA GLY A 48 2.42 -23.13 -9.97
C GLY A 48 2.54 -21.98 -10.96
N PHE A 49 2.31 -20.74 -10.52
CA PHE A 49 2.54 -19.55 -11.35
C PHE A 49 4.02 -19.19 -11.39
N ASP A 50 4.59 -19.12 -12.59
CA ASP A 50 5.95 -18.63 -12.80
C ASP A 50 6.05 -17.10 -12.69
N HIS A 51 5.01 -16.40 -13.13
CA HIS A 51 4.96 -14.94 -13.19
C HIS A 51 3.62 -14.42 -12.69
N VAL A 52 3.66 -13.34 -11.90
CA VAL A 52 2.49 -12.57 -11.48
C VAL A 52 2.75 -11.11 -11.79
N PHE A 53 1.83 -10.48 -12.50
CA PHE A 53 1.89 -9.06 -12.87
C PHE A 53 0.82 -8.27 -12.13
N GLU A 54 1.20 -7.10 -11.65
CA GLU A 54 0.28 -6.09 -11.14
C GLU A 54 -0.30 -5.34 -12.34
N THR A 55 -1.64 -5.30 -12.47
CA THR A 55 -2.33 -4.80 -13.68
C THR A 55 -3.06 -3.47 -13.50
N SER A 56 -3.15 -2.92 -12.28
CA SER A 56 -3.81 -1.63 -12.06
C SER A 56 -3.05 -0.46 -12.68
N GLY A 57 -1.76 -0.63 -12.95
CA GLY A 57 -0.93 0.43 -13.51
C GLY A 57 -0.60 1.52 -12.48
N ALA A 58 -0.85 1.26 -11.18
CA ALA A 58 -0.43 2.12 -10.07
C ALA A 58 1.09 2.01 -9.82
N THR A 59 1.88 2.22 -10.87
CA THR A 59 3.33 2.24 -10.82
C THR A 59 3.81 3.68 -10.65
N SER A 60 4.94 3.85 -9.95
CA SER A 60 5.56 5.18 -9.80
C SER A 60 6.04 5.78 -11.14
N SER A 61 6.16 4.97 -12.18
CA SER A 61 6.62 5.39 -13.52
C SER A 61 5.49 5.89 -14.42
N GLN A 62 4.22 5.81 -14.00
CA GLN A 62 3.03 6.12 -14.84
C GLN A 62 2.97 5.31 -16.15
N LEU A 63 3.81 4.29 -16.30
CA LEU A 63 3.81 3.41 -17.45
C LEU A 63 3.20 2.06 -17.05
N PRO A 64 2.30 1.50 -17.86
CA PRO A 64 1.76 0.17 -17.62
C PRO A 64 2.87 -0.87 -17.78
N SER A 65 3.05 -1.71 -16.76
CA SER A 65 3.93 -2.88 -16.78
C SER A 65 3.44 -3.97 -17.75
N LEU A 66 2.15 -3.98 -18.04
CA LEU A 66 1.48 -4.93 -18.91
C LEU A 66 0.37 -4.23 -19.69
N VAL A 67 0.39 -4.31 -21.02
CA VAL A 67 -0.63 -3.68 -21.89
C VAL A 67 -1.75 -4.67 -22.23
N TYR A 68 -1.42 -5.93 -22.48
CA TYR A 68 -2.39 -6.97 -22.80
C TYR A 68 -1.82 -8.35 -22.47
N ILE A 69 -2.67 -9.21 -21.93
CA ILE A 69 -2.43 -10.64 -21.78
C ILE A 69 -3.73 -11.38 -22.07
N ARG A 70 -3.65 -12.43 -22.87
CA ARG A 70 -4.81 -13.27 -23.17
C ARG A 70 -4.98 -14.30 -22.05
N ASN A 71 -6.22 -14.49 -21.58
CA ASN A 71 -6.58 -15.53 -20.62
C ASN A 71 -5.75 -15.52 -19.33
N ALA A 72 -5.44 -14.33 -18.79
CA ALA A 72 -4.76 -14.24 -17.50
C ALA A 72 -5.67 -14.70 -16.37
N THR A 73 -5.09 -15.43 -15.42
CA THR A 73 -5.74 -15.78 -14.17
C THR A 73 -5.62 -14.62 -13.20
N ASP A 74 -6.74 -14.06 -12.77
CA ASP A 74 -6.78 -13.08 -11.70
C ASP A 74 -6.72 -13.79 -10.33
N ILE A 75 -5.80 -13.36 -9.47
CA ILE A 75 -5.60 -13.86 -8.10
C ILE A 75 -5.97 -12.82 -7.03
N THR A 76 -6.48 -11.65 -7.41
CA THR A 76 -6.69 -10.49 -6.52
C THR A 76 -7.57 -10.83 -5.32
N GLU A 77 -8.74 -11.43 -5.56
CA GLU A 77 -9.66 -11.85 -4.48
C GLU A 77 -8.99 -12.84 -3.53
N ARG A 78 -8.29 -13.85 -4.06
CA ARG A 78 -7.56 -14.84 -3.26
C ARG A 78 -6.47 -14.19 -2.40
N VAL A 79 -5.79 -13.17 -2.92
CA VAL A 79 -4.79 -12.40 -2.17
C VAL A 79 -5.46 -11.62 -1.05
N ILE A 80 -6.57 -10.93 -1.31
CA ILE A 80 -7.33 -10.16 -0.31
C ILE A 80 -7.82 -11.08 0.82
N GLU A 81 -8.43 -12.21 0.47
CA GLU A 81 -8.90 -13.21 1.43
C GLU A 81 -7.77 -13.73 2.32
N ASN A 82 -6.61 -14.06 1.73
CA ASN A 82 -5.46 -14.56 2.49
C ASN A 82 -4.83 -13.47 3.37
N LEU A 83 -4.80 -12.22 2.92
CA LEU A 83 -4.26 -11.10 3.67
C LEU A 83 -5.12 -10.78 4.90
N ASN A 84 -6.44 -10.83 4.74
CA ASN A 84 -7.40 -10.48 5.79
C ASN A 84 -7.81 -11.67 6.67
N ARG A 85 -7.33 -12.89 6.39
CA ARG A 85 -7.74 -14.13 7.08
C ARG A 85 -7.61 -14.07 8.60
N ASP A 86 -6.57 -13.39 9.07
CA ASP A 86 -6.24 -13.28 10.50
C ASP A 86 -6.60 -11.87 11.04
N GLN A 87 -7.36 -11.08 10.27
CA GLN A 87 -7.82 -9.76 10.66
C GLN A 87 -8.97 -9.92 11.67
N PRO A 88 -8.95 -9.21 12.81
CA PRO A 88 -10.08 -9.21 13.72
C PRO A 88 -11.32 -8.72 12.99
N VAL A 89 -12.44 -9.44 13.14
CA VAL A 89 -13.73 -8.99 12.64
C VAL A 89 -14.14 -7.81 13.52
N ASP A 90 -14.34 -6.64 12.92
CA ASP A 90 -14.91 -5.50 13.66
C ASP A 90 -16.27 -5.93 14.25
N PRO A 91 -16.53 -5.66 15.54
CA PRO A 91 -17.74 -6.09 16.24
C PRO A 91 -19.03 -5.48 15.70
#